data_AF-A0A3D0UV75-F1
#
_entry.id   AF-A0A3D0UV75-F1
#
_cell.length_a   1.000
_cell.length_b   1.000
_cell.length_c   1.000
_cell.angle_alpha   90.00
_cell.angle_beta   90.00
_cell.angle_gamma   90.00
#
_symmetry.space_group_name_H-M   'P 1'
#
loop_
_entity.id
_entity.type
_entity.pdbx_description
1 polymer ?
#
loop_
_entity_poly.entity_id
_entity_poly.type
_entity_poly.pdbx_seq_one_letter_code
_entity_poly.pdbx_strand_id
1 'polypeptide(L)'
;MLAWVIRITEVDPIPFALLFERFLNPARISMPDFDIDFEDTLREKVIEYVREKYGEKKVSSIGTYMQLAPKAAFKDVARVMGVPFEKSNQISSLMPDKMSLLDAISSPDTPEELKSIYE
;
A
#
# COMPACT_ATOMS: atom_id res chain seq x y z
N MET A 1 -26.85 0.76 5.72
CA MET A 1 -27.94 0.67 6.72
C MET A 1 -27.84 -0.60 7.55
N LEU A 2 -27.87 -1.80 6.93
CA LEU A 2 -27.78 -3.07 7.68
C LEU A 2 -26.52 -3.16 8.54
N ALA A 3 -25.34 -2.88 7.97
CA ALA A 3 -24.06 -2.91 8.69
C ALA A 3 -24.06 -2.03 9.96
N TRP A 4 -24.75 -0.88 9.93
CA TRP A 4 -24.92 -0.02 11.10
C TRP A 4 -25.89 -0.63 12.12
N VAL A 5 -27.05 -1.14 11.67
CA VAL A 5 -28.05 -1.76 12.55
C VAL A 5 -27.49 -2.96 13.33
N ILE A 6 -26.66 -3.79 12.68
CA ILE A 6 -26.02 -4.95 13.33
C ILE A 6 -24.65 -4.63 13.95
N ARG A 7 -24.27 -3.34 14.01
CA ARG A 7 -23.05 -2.82 14.65
C ARG A 7 -21.74 -3.32 14.05
N ILE A 8 -21.70 -3.55 12.74
CA ILE A 8 -20.44 -3.65 12.00
C ILE A 8 -19.83 -2.25 11.80
N THR A 9 -20.66 -1.22 11.61
CA THR A 9 -20.22 0.19 11.51
C THR A 9 -20.86 1.05 12.59
N GLU A 10 -20.13 2.06 13.08
CA GLU A 10 -20.63 2.98 14.11
C GLU A 10 -21.44 4.15 13.53
N VAL A 11 -21.19 4.53 12.28
CA VAL A 11 -21.81 5.72 11.66
C VAL A 11 -23.17 5.38 11.07
N ASP A 12 -24.20 6.14 11.45
CA ASP A 12 -25.53 6.08 10.81
C ASP A 12 -25.41 6.63 9.37
N PRO A 13 -25.67 5.81 8.33
CA PRO A 13 -25.52 6.25 6.95
C PRO A 13 -26.63 7.20 6.47
N ILE A 14 -27.78 7.27 7.15
CA ILE A 14 -28.95 8.02 6.68
C ILE A 14 -28.70 9.54 6.65
N PRO A 15 -28.21 10.18 7.73
CA PRO A 15 -27.97 11.63 7.76
C PRO A 15 -26.95 12.11 6.73
N PHE A 16 -26.01 11.23 6.34
CA PHE A 16 -24.93 11.55 5.41
C PHE A 16 -25.22 11.05 3.98
N ALA A 17 -26.42 10.52 3.72
CA ALA A 17 -26.83 9.95 2.44
C ALA A 17 -25.81 8.94 1.88
N LEU A 18 -25.21 8.10 2.75
CA LEU A 18 -24.27 7.08 2.31
C LEU A 18 -25.02 5.97 1.58
N LEU A 19 -24.69 5.79 0.29
CA LEU A 19 -25.37 4.85 -0.60
C LEU A 19 -24.95 3.41 -0.30
N PHE A 20 -25.93 2.52 -0.17
CA PHE A 20 -25.69 1.09 0.04
C PHE A 20 -25.13 0.42 -1.21
N GLU A 21 -25.60 0.85 -2.38
CA GLU A 21 -25.26 0.31 -3.70
C GLU A 21 -23.79 0.53 -4.07
N ARG A 22 -23.14 1.51 -3.43
CA ARG A 22 -21.68 1.72 -3.55
C ARG A 22 -20.91 0.56 -2.92
N PHE A 23 -21.47 -0.08 -1.90
CA PHE A 23 -20.89 -1.24 -1.25
C PHE A 23 -21.28 -2.54 -1.97
N LEU A 24 -22.59 -2.75 -2.19
CA LEU A 24 -23.11 -3.93 -2.87
C LEU A 24 -24.01 -3.53 -4.03
N ASN A 25 -23.46 -3.57 -5.24
CA ASN A 25 -24.20 -3.19 -6.44
C ASN A 25 -25.14 -4.34 -6.88
N PRO A 26 -26.47 -4.13 -6.93
CA PRO A 26 -27.42 -5.19 -7.30
C PRO A 26 -27.25 -5.68 -8.75
N ALA A 27 -26.68 -4.86 -9.64
CA ALA A 27 -26.43 -5.23 -11.03
C ALA A 27 -25.14 -6.05 -11.22
N ARG A 28 -24.29 -6.17 -10.19
CA ARG A 28 -23.03 -6.92 -10.24
C ARG A 28 -22.98 -7.95 -9.11
N ILE A 29 -23.10 -9.23 -9.48
CA ILE A 29 -22.91 -10.34 -8.53
C ILE A 29 -21.41 -10.46 -8.24
N SER A 30 -20.99 -9.93 -7.11
CA SER A 30 -19.63 -10.07 -6.59
C SER A 30 -19.67 -10.23 -5.07
N MET A 31 -18.73 -10.99 -4.52
CA MET A 31 -18.53 -11.03 -3.08
C MET A 31 -18.18 -9.61 -2.60
N PRO A 32 -18.90 -9.05 -1.62
CA PRO A 32 -18.53 -7.79 -1.02
C PRO A 32 -17.28 -7.97 -0.14
N ASP A 33 -16.47 -6.92 -0.03
CA ASP A 33 -15.29 -6.88 0.83
C ASP A 33 -15.47 -5.80 1.90
N PHE A 34 -15.41 -6.20 3.17
CA PHE A 34 -15.68 -5.30 4.31
C PHE A 34 -14.44 -5.28 5.22
N ASP A 35 -13.62 -4.25 5.03
CA ASP A 35 -12.46 -4.01 5.90
C ASP A 35 -12.90 -3.42 7.24
N ILE A 36 -12.38 -3.99 8.33
CA ILE A 36 -12.65 -3.54 9.69
C ILE A 36 -11.34 -3.10 10.33
N ASP A 37 -11.31 -1.85 10.77
CA ASP A 37 -10.20 -1.29 11.52
C ASP A 37 -10.29 -1.67 13.00
N PHE A 38 -9.17 -2.07 13.58
CA PHE A 38 -9.03 -2.32 15.01
C PHE A 38 -7.88 -1.48 15.56
N GLU A 39 -7.92 -1.19 16.86
CA GLU A 39 -6.76 -0.61 17.54
C GLU A 39 -5.55 -1.54 17.41
N ASP A 40 -4.39 -0.98 17.04
CA ASP A 40 -3.16 -1.72 16.77
C ASP A 40 -2.78 -2.69 17.92
N THR A 41 -2.95 -2.26 19.17
CA THR A 41 -2.61 -3.05 20.37
C THR A 41 -3.60 -4.20 20.64
N LEU A 42 -4.83 -4.11 20.10
CA LEU A 42 -5.91 -5.07 20.32
C LEU A 42 -6.13 -5.98 19.10
N ARG A 43 -5.57 -5.64 17.94
CA ARG A 43 -5.72 -6.40 16.69
C ARG A 43 -5.37 -7.88 16.85
N GLU A 44 -4.29 -8.19 17.57
CA GLU A 44 -3.87 -9.59 17.77
C GLU A 44 -4.90 -10.40 18.55
N LYS A 45 -5.63 -9.79 19.50
CA LYS A 45 -6.70 -10.47 20.24
C LYS A 45 -7.85 -10.88 19.33
N VAL A 46 -8.17 -10.05 18.34
CA VAL A 46 -9.22 -10.34 17.35
C VAL A 46 -8.77 -11.46 16.43
N ILE A 47 -7.51 -11.43 15.97
CA ILE A 47 -6.94 -12.50 15.16
C ILE A 47 -6.98 -13.83 15.92
N GLU A 48 -6.59 -13.84 17.19
CA GLU A 48 -6.62 -15.02 18.03
C GLU A 48 -8.06 -15.55 18.22
N TYR A 49 -9.01 -14.66 18.50
CA TYR A 49 -10.43 -15.04 18.57
C TYR A 49 -10.92 -15.70 17.26
N VAL A 50 -10.51 -15.19 16.10
CA VAL A 50 -10.86 -15.76 14.80
C VAL A 50 -10.20 -17.13 14.62
N ARG A 51 -8.93 -17.31 15.02
CA ARG A 51 -8.24 -18.60 14.99
C ARG A 51 -8.91 -19.64 15.89
N GLU A 52 -9.26 -19.28 17.13
CA GLU A 52 -9.97 -20.15 18.05
C GLU A 52 -11.35 -20.54 17.50
N LYS A 53 -12.09 -19.56 16.95
CA LYS A 53 -13.45 -19.75 16.45
C LYS A 53 -13.53 -20.62 15.20
N TYR A 54 -12.62 -20.43 14.24
CA TYR A 54 -12.67 -21.11 12.95
C TYR A 54 -11.63 -22.23 12.79
N GLY A 55 -10.70 -22.34 13.75
CA GLY A 55 -9.66 -23.35 13.84
C GLY A 55 -8.31 -22.87 13.30
N GLU A 56 -7.26 -23.08 14.11
CA GLU A 56 -5.85 -22.73 13.82
C GLU A 56 -5.38 -23.07 12.40
N LYS A 57 -5.74 -24.25 11.89
CA LYS A 57 -5.29 -24.73 10.57
C LYS A 57 -6.01 -24.07 9.39
N LYS A 58 -7.04 -23.26 9.64
CA LYS A 58 -7.88 -22.62 8.61
C LYS A 58 -7.72 -21.10 8.56
N VAL A 59 -6.97 -20.50 9.49
CA VAL A 59 -6.80 -19.06 9.62
C VAL A 59 -5.33 -18.71 9.48
N SER A 60 -5.00 -17.84 8.54
CA SER A 60 -3.64 -17.36 8.33
C SER A 60 -3.64 -15.95 7.75
N SER A 61 -2.53 -15.24 7.94
CA SER A 61 -2.32 -13.92 7.34
C SER A 61 -1.94 -14.07 5.87
N ILE A 62 -2.40 -13.14 5.03
CA ILE A 62 -1.95 -13.04 3.65
C ILE A 62 -0.55 -12.41 3.64
N GLY A 63 0.40 -13.06 2.96
CA GLY A 63 1.75 -12.53 2.79
C GLY A 63 1.82 -11.47 1.71
N THR A 64 2.66 -10.45 1.90
CA THR A 64 2.91 -9.40 0.91
C THR A 64 4.27 -9.62 0.25
N TYR A 65 4.29 -9.68 -1.08
CA TYR A 65 5.54 -9.67 -1.85
C TYR A 65 5.93 -8.23 -2.18
N MET A 66 7.04 -7.79 -1.60
CA MET A 66 7.58 -6.46 -1.87
C MET A 66 8.45 -6.48 -3.12
N GLN A 67 8.19 -5.58 -4.07
CA GLN A 67 9.10 -5.33 -5.18
C GLN A 67 10.25 -4.42 -4.72
N LEU A 68 11.42 -4.57 -5.35
CA LEU A 68 12.56 -3.69 -5.08
C LEU A 68 12.22 -2.27 -5.56
N ALA A 69 12.16 -1.32 -4.63
CA ALA A 69 11.85 0.07 -4.94
C ALA A 69 12.94 0.68 -5.84
N PRO A 70 12.60 1.45 -6.89
CA PRO A 70 13.57 2.07 -7.81
C PRO A 70 14.69 2.84 -7.12
N LYS A 71 14.35 3.68 -6.13
CA LYS A 71 15.32 4.43 -5.32
C LYS A 71 16.24 3.51 -4.51
N ALA A 72 15.71 2.41 -3.97
CA ALA A 72 16.50 1.42 -3.24
C ALA A 72 17.46 0.68 -4.19
N ALA A 73 16.96 0.24 -5.35
CA ALA A 73 17.76 -0.40 -6.40
C ALA A 73 18.92 0.49 -6.85
N PHE A 74 18.66 1.78 -7.12
CA PHE A 74 19.70 2.74 -7.49
C PHE A 74 20.78 2.86 -6.41
N LYS A 75 20.39 3.03 -5.14
CA LYS A 75 21.35 3.15 -4.03
C LYS A 75 22.17 1.88 -3.83
N ASP A 76 21.58 0.71 -4.03
CA ASP A 76 22.29 -0.56 -3.93
C ASP A 76 23.33 -0.72 -5.03
N VAL A 77 23.00 -0.36 -6.29
CA VAL A 77 23.98 -0.35 -7.39
C VAL A 77 25.06 0.70 -7.17
N ALA A 78 24.69 1.92 -6.75
CA ALA A 78 25.64 3.00 -6.46
C ALA A 78 26.66 2.58 -5.39
N ARG A 79 26.21 1.84 -4.36
CA ARG A 79 27.09 1.27 -3.32
C ARG A 79 28.11 0.29 -3.91
N VAL A 80 27.69 -0.60 -4.79
CA VAL A 80 28.58 -1.57 -5.47
C VAL A 80 29.59 -0.86 -6.36
N MET A 81 29.19 0.24 -7.01
CA MET A 81 30.04 1.06 -7.87
C MET A 81 31.00 1.98 -7.09
N GLY A 82 30.98 1.96 -5.75
CA GLY A 82 31.85 2.79 -4.91
C GLY A 82 31.45 4.27 -4.86
N VAL A 83 30.21 4.61 -5.22
CA VAL A 83 29.71 5.99 -5.12
C VAL A 83 29.50 6.34 -3.63
N PRO A 84 30.00 7.50 -3.15
CA PRO A 84 29.78 7.93 -1.78
C PRO A 84 28.28 8.03 -1.44
N PHE A 85 27.93 7.63 -0.21
CA PHE A 85 26.54 7.58 0.24
C PHE A 85 25.81 8.90 0.05
N GLU A 86 26.43 10.03 0.42
CA GLU A 86 25.84 11.37 0.28
C GLU A 86 25.46 11.68 -1.16
N LYS A 87 26.37 11.40 -2.11
CA LYS A 87 26.13 11.61 -3.54
C LYS A 87 25.02 10.69 -4.06
N SER A 88 25.02 9.42 -3.66
CA SER A 88 23.95 8.48 -4.04
C SER A 88 22.59 8.90 -3.49
N ASN A 89 22.55 9.49 -2.29
CA ASN A 89 21.31 9.92 -1.65
C ASN A 89 20.76 11.19 -2.31
N GLN A 90 21.64 12.15 -2.66
CA GLN A 90 21.28 13.33 -3.44
C GLN A 90 20.66 12.94 -4.78
N ILE A 91 21.35 12.11 -5.57
CA ILE A 91 20.85 11.63 -6.87
C ILE A 91 19.52 10.89 -6.72
N SER A 92 19.41 10.00 -5.73
CA SER A 92 18.18 9.26 -5.50
C SER A 92 16.99 10.14 -5.08
N SER A 93 17.23 11.28 -4.43
CA SER A 93 16.16 12.21 -4.04
C SER A 93 15.55 12.95 -5.23
N LEU A 94 16.34 13.15 -6.29
CA LEU A 94 15.90 13.79 -7.54
C LEU A 94 15.06 12.85 -8.42
N MET A 95 15.05 11.55 -8.15
CA MET A 95 14.23 10.60 -8.89
C MET A 95 12.73 10.77 -8.57
N PRO A 96 11.84 10.77 -9.58
CA PRO A 96 10.39 10.83 -9.36
C PRO A 96 9.87 9.69 -8.48
N ASP A 97 8.90 10.00 -7.62
CA ASP A 97 8.17 8.98 -6.88
C ASP A 97 7.19 8.25 -7.80
N LYS A 98 7.12 6.92 -7.68
CA LYS A 98 6.24 6.02 -8.48
C LYS A 98 6.59 5.89 -9.97
N MET A 99 7.86 6.06 -10.35
CA MET A 99 8.34 5.80 -11.70
C MET A 99 9.32 4.62 -11.71
N SER A 100 9.30 3.79 -12.76
CA SER A 100 10.29 2.72 -12.90
C SER A 100 11.69 3.31 -13.18
N LEU A 101 12.76 2.55 -12.93
CA LEU A 101 14.12 3.01 -13.25
C LEU A 101 14.31 3.30 -14.75
N LEU A 102 13.70 2.49 -15.62
CA LEU A 102 13.77 2.65 -17.07
C LEU A 102 13.11 3.95 -17.53
N ASP A 103 11.95 4.25 -16.97
CA ASP A 103 11.22 5.48 -17.25
C ASP A 103 11.96 6.70 -16.68
N ALA A 104 12.60 6.57 -15.51
CA ALA A 104 13.39 7.64 -14.90
C ALA A 104 14.64 8.03 -15.71
N ILE A 105 15.16 7.12 -16.52
CA ILE A 105 16.31 7.37 -17.42
C ILE A 105 15.84 7.96 -18.77
N SER A 106 14.64 7.59 -19.21
CA SER A 106 14.14 7.90 -20.56
C SER A 106 13.19 9.11 -20.59
N SER A 107 12.72 9.59 -19.44
CA SER A 107 11.72 10.65 -19.37
C SER A 107 12.29 12.03 -19.70
N PRO A 108 11.58 12.89 -20.46
CA PRO A 108 11.90 14.31 -20.61
C PRO A 108 11.94 15.06 -19.28
N ASP A 109 11.16 14.60 -18.29
CA ASP A 109 11.02 15.17 -16.95
C ASP A 109 12.16 14.79 -15.98
N THR A 110 13.19 14.10 -16.48
CA THR A 110 14.40 13.87 -15.69
C THR A 110 15.01 15.24 -15.35
N PRO A 111 15.17 15.58 -14.05
CA PRO A 111 15.73 16.88 -13.66
C PRO A 111 17.02 17.16 -14.43
N GLU A 112 17.18 18.38 -14.96
CA GLU A 112 18.38 18.79 -15.69
C GLU A 112 19.66 18.57 -14.85
N GLU A 113 19.52 18.65 -13.52
CA GLU A 113 20.53 18.34 -12.52
C GLU A 113 21.04 16.88 -12.55
N LEU A 114 20.23 15.91 -13.00
CA LEU A 114 20.67 14.53 -13.19
C LEU A 114 21.43 14.34 -14.51
N LYS A 115 21.09 15.11 -15.54
CA LYS A 115 21.77 15.06 -16.85
C LYS A 115 23.16 15.67 -16.75
N SER A 116 23.34 16.73 -15.98
CA SER A 116 24.65 17.39 -15.76
C SER A 116 25.63 16.58 -14.91
N ILE A 117 25.18 15.55 -14.19
CA ILE A 117 26.07 14.61 -13.45
C ILE A 117 26.72 13.60 -14.40
N TYR A 118 26.15 13.40 -15.60
CA TYR A 118 26.63 12.46 -16.61
C TYR A 118 27.66 13.07 -17.58
N GLU A 119 27.75 14.40 -17.67
CA GLU A 119 28.79 15.14 -18.40
C GLU A 119 30.03 15.38 -17.54
#